data_AF-A0A257NI90-F1
#
_entry.id   AF-A0A257NI90-F1
#
_cell.length_a   1.000
_cell.length_b   1.000
_cell.length_c   1.000
_cell.angle_alpha   90.00
_cell.angle_beta   90.00
_cell.angle_gamma   90.00
#
_symmetry.space_group_name_H-M   'P 1'
#
loop_
_entity.id
_entity.type
_entity.pdbx_description
1 polymer ?
#
loop_
_entity_poly.entity_id
_entity_poly.type
_entity_poly.pdbx_seq_one_letter_code
_entity_poly.pdbx_strand_id
1 'polypeptide(L)'
;MSVFKKILRAGEGKRVRQLAELVDPINALAGDMAGLTDEELRNKTVVFRERLAQGETLDDLLIEAFAVVREAATRILGQRHYDVQLMGGMALHFGWIAEMKTG
;
A
#
# COMPACT_ATOMS: atom_id res chain seq x y z
N MET A 1 29.36 12.59 17.36
CA MET A 1 28.81 11.58 16.42
C MET A 1 27.34 11.21 16.65
N SER A 2 26.82 11.13 17.89
CA SER A 2 25.45 10.66 18.17
C SER A 2 24.33 11.69 17.88
N VAL A 3 24.55 12.97 18.18
CA VAL A 3 23.53 14.03 18.00
C VAL A 3 23.29 14.33 16.52
N PHE A 4 24.35 14.37 15.70
CA PHE A 4 24.25 14.64 14.26
C PHE A 4 23.46 13.55 13.51
N LYS A 5 23.66 12.26 13.87
CA LYS A 5 22.84 11.14 13.35
C LYS A 5 21.37 11.25 13.77
N LYS A 6 21.09 11.70 14.99
CA LYS A 6 19.71 11.89 15.45
C LYS A 6 19.01 13.03 14.71
N ILE A 7 19.73 14.10 14.36
CA ILE A 7 19.20 15.22 13.59
C ILE A 7 18.92 14.80 12.14
N LEU A 8 19.84 14.09 11.49
CA LEU A 8 19.64 13.59 10.12
C LEU A 8 18.46 12.60 10.01
N ARG A 9 18.22 11.80 11.05
CA ARG A 9 17.11 10.82 11.11
C ARG A 9 15.85 11.34 11.77
N ALA A 10 15.82 12.62 12.16
CA ALA A 10 14.68 13.19 12.86
C ALA A 10 13.46 13.20 11.92
N GLY A 11 12.44 12.41 12.25
CA GLY A 11 11.20 12.29 11.48
C GLY A 11 11.08 11.03 10.62
N GLU A 12 12.19 10.36 10.27
CA GLU A 12 12.15 9.09 9.52
C GLU A 12 11.38 8.02 10.29
N GLY A 13 11.70 7.85 11.57
CA GLY A 13 11.01 6.88 12.43
C GLY A 13 9.52 7.16 12.61
N LYS A 14 9.06 8.41 12.43
CA LYS A 14 7.64 8.75 12.48
C LYS A 14 6.95 8.32 11.17
N ARG A 15 7.54 8.64 10.02
CA ARG A 15 6.99 8.26 8.71
C ARG A 15 6.92 6.74 8.54
N VAL A 16 7.97 6.02 8.94
CA VAL A 16 7.98 4.55 8.89
C VAL A 16 6.86 3.96 9.75
N ARG A 17 6.62 4.51 10.95
CA ARG A 17 5.50 4.07 11.81
C ARG A 17 4.14 4.33 11.17
N GLN A 18 3.94 5.51 10.59
CA GLN A 18 2.70 5.85 9.89
C GLN A 18 2.42 4.87 8.73
N LEU A 19 3.44 4.52 7.95
CA LEU A 19 3.28 3.52 6.88
C LEU A 19 2.99 2.12 7.43
N ALA A 20 3.62 1.73 8.54
CA ALA A 20 3.38 0.44 9.17
C ALA A 20 1.93 0.33 9.71
N GLU A 21 1.38 1.42 10.25
CA GLU A 21 0.00 1.48 10.75
C GLU A 21 -1.04 1.27 9.62
N LEU A 22 -0.71 1.58 8.36
CA LEU A 22 -1.58 1.35 7.22
C LEU A 22 -1.56 -0.08 6.69
N VAL A 23 -0.57 -0.90 7.09
CA VAL A 23 -0.45 -2.29 6.63
C VAL A 23 -1.57 -3.17 7.18
N ASP A 24 -1.91 -3.03 8.46
CA ASP A 24 -2.92 -3.87 9.11
C ASP A 24 -4.32 -3.70 8.47
N PRO A 25 -4.81 -2.49 8.18
CA PRO A 25 -6.05 -2.31 7.42
C PRO A 25 -6.01 -2.95 6.02
N ILE A 26 -4.88 -2.91 5.31
CA ILE A 26 -4.73 -3.60 4.00
C ILE A 26 -4.79 -5.12 4.20
N ASN A 27 -4.15 -5.62 5.27
CA ASN A 27 -4.17 -7.05 5.61
C ASN A 27 -5.57 -7.54 5.99
N ALA A 28 -6.38 -6.71 6.66
CA ALA A 28 -7.74 -7.05 7.03
C ALA A 28 -8.63 -7.35 5.81
N LEU A 29 -8.40 -6.67 4.69
CA LEU A 29 -9.15 -6.88 3.44
C LEU A 29 -8.69 -8.13 2.64
N ALA A 30 -7.67 -8.86 3.09
CA ALA A 30 -7.12 -10.00 2.34
C ALA A 30 -8.16 -11.09 2.07
N GLY A 31 -8.97 -11.43 3.09
CA GLY A 31 -10.02 -12.43 2.97
C GLY A 31 -11.09 -12.02 1.96
N ASP A 32 -11.50 -10.75 2.01
CA ASP A 32 -12.49 -10.19 1.08
C ASP A 32 -11.98 -10.23 -0.36
N MET A 33 -10.73 -9.82 -0.61
CA MET A 33 -10.14 -9.85 -1.96
C MET A 33 -9.94 -11.27 -2.48
N ALA A 34 -9.50 -12.20 -1.63
CA ALA A 34 -9.34 -13.61 -1.98
C ALA A 34 -10.68 -14.28 -2.32
N GLY A 35 -11.76 -13.84 -1.69
CA GLY A 35 -13.12 -14.33 -1.96
C GLY A 35 -13.70 -13.87 -3.31
N LEU A 36 -13.11 -12.85 -3.95
CA LEU A 36 -13.58 -12.36 -5.26
C LEU A 36 -13.14 -13.30 -6.40
N THR A 37 -13.99 -13.43 -7.41
CA THR A 37 -13.59 -13.96 -8.72
C THR A 37 -12.64 -12.99 -9.44
N ASP A 38 -11.95 -13.47 -10.49
CA ASP A 38 -11.06 -12.62 -11.29
C ASP A 38 -11.82 -11.47 -11.97
N GLU A 39 -13.08 -11.70 -12.36
CA GLU A 39 -13.93 -10.67 -12.94
C GLU A 39 -14.30 -9.60 -11.91
N GLU A 40 -14.69 -10.01 -10.70
CA GLU A 40 -15.02 -9.08 -9.62
C GLU A 40 -13.80 -8.28 -9.16
N LEU A 41 -12.64 -8.93 -9.03
CA LEU A 41 -11.38 -8.27 -8.68
C LEU A 41 -10.96 -7.27 -9.76
N ARG A 42 -11.16 -7.60 -11.04
CA ARG A 42 -10.93 -6.67 -12.16
C ARG A 42 -11.92 -5.49 -12.11
N ASN A 43 -13.19 -5.75 -11.78
CA ASN A 43 -14.23 -4.74 -11.70
C ASN A 43 -13.98 -3.69 -10.60
N LYS A 44 -13.18 -4.02 -9.56
CA LYS A 44 -12.72 -3.01 -8.57
C LYS A 44 -12.08 -1.79 -9.23
N THR A 45 -11.39 -1.95 -10.36
CA THR A 45 -10.82 -0.83 -11.12
C THR A 45 -11.89 0.14 -11.62
N VAL A 46 -13.03 -0.38 -12.08
CA VAL A 46 -14.16 0.44 -12.54
C VAL A 46 -14.76 1.19 -11.35
N VAL A 47 -15.01 0.48 -10.25
CA VAL A 47 -15.52 1.05 -9.00
C VAL A 47 -14.63 2.18 -8.49
N PHE A 48 -13.30 2.00 -8.49
CA PHE A 48 -12.37 3.05 -8.07
C PHE A 48 -12.44 4.29 -8.97
N ARG A 49 -12.55 4.12 -10.29
CA ARG A 49 -12.68 5.26 -11.21
C ARG A 49 -13.98 6.03 -10.99
N GLU A 50 -15.07 5.32 -10.74
CA GLU A 50 -16.37 5.93 -10.43
C GLU A 50 -16.31 6.72 -9.12
N ARG A 51 -15.72 6.15 -8.07
CA ARG A 51 -15.52 6.82 -6.78
C ARG A 51 -14.65 8.07 -6.88
N LEU A 52 -13.56 8.01 -7.67
CA LEU A 52 -12.75 9.20 -7.97
C LEU A 52 -13.56 10.27 -8.70
N ALA A 53 -14.40 9.88 -9.67
CA ALA A 53 -15.27 10.82 -10.38
C ALA A 53 -16.34 11.45 -9.46
N GLN A 54 -16.71 10.76 -8.39
CA GLN A 54 -17.63 11.25 -7.36
C GLN A 54 -16.95 12.12 -6.28
N GLY A 55 -15.63 12.29 -6.36
CA GLY A 55 -14.88 13.23 -5.51
C GLY A 55 -14.07 12.59 -4.39
N GLU A 56 -14.00 11.25 -4.31
CA GLU A 56 -13.01 10.61 -3.45
C GLU A 56 -11.58 10.90 -3.95
N THR A 57 -10.64 10.95 -3.03
CA THR A 57 -9.22 11.15 -3.32
C THR A 57 -8.51 9.80 -3.49
N LEU A 58 -7.31 9.82 -4.06
CA LEU A 58 -6.47 8.61 -4.12
C LEU A 58 -6.12 8.09 -2.71
N ASP A 59 -6.02 8.98 -1.72
CA ASP A 59 -5.74 8.62 -0.33
C ASP A 59 -6.93 7.87 0.30
N ASP A 60 -8.16 8.26 -0.03
CA ASP A 60 -9.37 7.56 0.41
C ASP A 60 -9.45 6.13 -0.14
N LEU A 61 -8.91 5.92 -1.35
CA LEU A 61 -8.90 4.61 -2.02
C LEU A 61 -7.69 3.74 -1.67
N LEU A 62 -6.68 4.30 -0.99
CA LEU A 62 -5.35 3.70 -0.87
C LEU A 62 -5.40 2.29 -0.28
N ILE A 63 -6.11 2.09 0.82
CA ILE A 63 -6.16 0.80 1.52
C ILE A 63 -6.76 -0.30 0.62
N GLU A 64 -7.90 -0.02 0.00
CA GLU A 64 -8.60 -1.00 -0.84
C GLU A 64 -7.83 -1.26 -2.14
N ALA A 65 -7.27 -0.21 -2.76
CA ALA A 65 -6.48 -0.33 -3.97
C ALA A 65 -5.23 -1.20 -3.75
N PHE A 66 -4.52 -1.01 -2.63
CA PHE A 66 -3.35 -1.85 -2.29
C PHE A 66 -3.75 -3.30 -2.00
N ALA A 67 -4.90 -3.53 -1.35
CA ALA A 67 -5.42 -4.89 -1.15
C ALA A 67 -5.72 -5.59 -2.48
N VAL A 68 -6.36 -4.88 -3.42
CA VAL A 68 -6.66 -5.38 -4.78
C VAL A 68 -5.39 -5.70 -5.55
N VAL A 69 -4.42 -4.79 -5.60
CA VAL A 69 -3.14 -4.98 -6.30
C VAL A 69 -2.37 -6.16 -5.71
N ARG A 70 -2.40 -6.32 -4.39
CA ARG A 70 -1.73 -7.43 -3.72
C ARG A 70 -2.34 -8.79 -4.05
N GLU A 71 -3.66 -8.86 -4.09
CA GLU A 71 -4.36 -10.08 -4.50
C GLU A 71 -4.08 -10.39 -5.97
N ALA A 72 -4.14 -9.39 -6.85
CA ALA A 72 -3.83 -9.54 -8.27
C ALA A 72 -2.39 -10.05 -8.50
N ALA A 73 -1.41 -9.54 -7.76
CA ALA A 73 -0.03 -10.03 -7.84
C ALA A 73 0.09 -11.49 -7.37
N THR A 74 -0.63 -11.87 -6.30
CA THR A 74 -0.69 -13.25 -5.83
C THR A 74 -1.23 -14.18 -6.92
N ARG A 75 -2.32 -13.80 -7.61
CA ARG A 75 -2.95 -14.62 -8.65
C ARG A 75 -2.12 -14.72 -9.92
N ILE A 76 -1.57 -13.59 -10.39
CA ILE A 76 -0.94 -13.50 -11.70
C ILE A 76 0.54 -13.87 -11.66
N LEU A 77 1.26 -13.44 -10.62
CA LEU A 77 2.70 -13.64 -10.50
C LEU A 77 3.05 -14.79 -9.56
N GLY A 78 2.07 -15.34 -8.82
CA GLY A 78 2.32 -16.30 -7.75
C GLY A 78 3.08 -15.69 -6.57
N GLN A 79 3.13 -14.36 -6.49
CA GLN A 79 3.92 -13.63 -5.49
C GLN A 79 3.03 -12.65 -4.74
N ARG A 80 2.80 -12.98 -3.47
CA ARG A 80 2.11 -12.08 -2.55
C ARG A 80 3.08 -11.03 -2.04
N HIS A 81 2.73 -9.75 -2.18
CA HIS A 81 3.54 -8.67 -1.64
C HIS A 81 3.74 -8.83 -0.12
N TYR A 82 4.98 -8.65 0.34
CA TYR A 82 5.32 -8.51 1.75
C TYR A 82 4.85 -7.17 2.30
N ASP A 83 4.66 -7.09 3.62
CA ASP A 83 4.25 -5.87 4.30
C ASP A 83 5.21 -4.70 4.05
N VAL A 84 6.52 -4.96 4.02
CA VAL A 84 7.53 -3.95 3.70
C VAL A 84 7.44 -3.44 2.25
N GLN A 85 6.93 -4.25 1.32
CA GLN A 85 6.70 -3.82 -0.06
C GLN A 85 5.45 -2.92 -0.14
N LEU A 86 4.42 -3.19 0.66
CA LEU A 86 3.26 -2.29 0.78
C LEU A 86 3.71 -0.94 1.36
N MET A 87 4.53 -0.96 2.42
CA MET A 87 5.11 0.27 2.98
C MET A 87 5.93 1.05 1.95
N GLY A 88 6.77 0.35 1.16
CA GLY A 88 7.52 0.96 0.07
C GLY A 88 6.62 1.59 -0.99
N GLY A 89 5.58 0.88 -1.43
CA GLY A 89 4.60 1.40 -2.39
C GLY A 89 3.85 2.63 -1.87
N MET A 90 3.42 2.61 -0.60
CA MET A 90 2.77 3.76 0.04
C MET A 90 3.72 4.95 0.20
N ALA A 91 5.00 4.72 0.49
CA ALA A 91 5.99 5.80 0.50
C ALA A 91 6.09 6.49 -0.87
N LEU A 92 6.09 5.71 -1.96
CA LEU A 92 6.09 6.26 -3.32
C LEU A 92 4.80 7.02 -3.63
N HIS A 93 3.65 6.52 -3.18
CA HIS A 93 2.35 7.20 -3.30
C HIS A 93 2.38 8.59 -2.65
N PHE A 94 2.97 8.72 -1.46
CA PHE A 94 3.13 10.01 -0.78
C PHE A 94 4.27 10.90 -1.33
N GLY A 95 4.87 10.52 -2.46
CA GLY A 95 5.95 11.26 -3.11
C GLY A 95 7.26 11.22 -2.35
N TRP A 96 7.50 10.18 -1.53
CA TRP A 96 8.74 9.98 -0.80
C TRP A 96 9.67 9.01 -1.54
N ILE A 97 10.95 9.03 -1.17
CA ILE A 97 11.92 8.03 -1.62
C ILE A 97 11.85 6.83 -0.67
N ALA A 98 11.50 5.67 -1.20
CA ALA A 98 11.53 4.40 -0.48
C ALA A 98 12.93 3.77 -0.58
N GLU A 99 13.76 3.91 0.46
CA GLU A 99 15.02 3.17 0.55
C GLU A 99 14.75 1.72 0.96
N MET A 100 14.83 0.80 0.00
CA MET A 100 14.70 -0.64 0.21
C MET A 100 15.99 -1.33 -0.25
N LYS A 101 16.41 -2.37 0.49
CA LYS A 101 17.57 -3.17 0.06
C LYS A 101 17.24 -3.93 -1.23
N THR A 102 18.28 -4.29 -1.98
CA THR A 102 18.15 -5.12 -3.18
C THR A 102 17.76 -6.54 -2.79
N GLY A 103 16.60 -6.99 -3.30
CA GLY A 103 16.01 -8.28 -2.93
C GLY A 103 15.48 -8.33 -1.50
#